data_AF-A0A6M0C7T7-F1
#
_entry.id   AF-A0A6M0C7T7-F1
#
_cell.length_a   1.000
_cell.length_b   1.000
_cell.length_c   1.000
_cell.angle_alpha   90.00
_cell.angle_beta   90.00
_cell.angle_gamma   90.00
#
_symmetry.space_group_name_H-M   'P 1'
#
loop_
_entity.id
_entity.type
_entity.pdbx_description
1 polymer ?
#
loop_
_entity_poly.entity_id
_entity_poly.type
_entity_poly.pdbx_seq_one_letter_code
_entity_poly.pdbx_strand_id
1 'polypeptide(L)' 'FLKQQQLLPEVFEEACQQSGVNLTLRMQEGYDHSYYFIATFIEDHIRYHAEALK' A
#
# COMPACT_ATOMS: atom_id res chain seq x y z
N PHE A 1 -2.91 0.23 -21.28
CA PHE A 1 -2.86 -0.63 -20.08
C PHE A 1 -1.42 -0.90 -19.64
N LEU A 2 -0.46 -1.12 -20.57
CA LEU A 2 0.98 -1.18 -20.29
C LEU A 2 1.69 0.11 -20.71
N LYS A 3 1.75 1.15 -19.86
CA LYS A 3 2.63 2.31 -20.14
C LYS A 3 3.64 2.64 -19.04
N GLN A 4 3.56 2.08 -17.83
CA GLN A 4 4.39 2.58 -16.71
C GLN A 4 5.07 1.54 -15.81
N GLN A 5 4.82 0.22 -15.87
CA GLN A 5 5.55 -0.86 -15.15
C GLN A 5 5.85 -0.68 -13.63
N GLN A 6 5.42 0.39 -12.99
CA GLN A 6 5.66 0.70 -11.57
C GLN A 6 4.34 1.02 -10.88
N LEU A 7 4.31 0.83 -9.57
CA LEU A 7 3.26 1.35 -8.72
C LEU A 7 3.34 2.89 -8.75
N LEU A 8 2.20 3.59 -8.70
CA LEU A 8 2.11 5.05 -8.65
C LEU A 8 1.53 5.51 -7.29
N PRO A 9 2.27 5.35 -6.18
CA PRO A 9 1.75 5.68 -4.85
C PRO A 9 1.27 7.12 -4.74
N GLU A 10 1.98 8.06 -5.38
CA GLU A 10 1.68 9.50 -5.35
C GLU A 10 0.34 9.84 -6.02
N VAL A 11 0.02 9.18 -7.14
CA VAL A 11 -1.26 9.36 -7.82
C VAL A 11 -2.40 8.81 -6.97
N PHE A 12 -2.15 7.71 -6.26
CA PHE A 12 -3.13 7.13 -5.35
C PHE A 12 -3.36 7.99 -4.11
N GLU A 13 -2.29 8.54 -3.52
CA GLU A 13 -2.37 9.49 -2.40
C GLU A 13 -3.17 10.73 -2.75
N GLU A 14 -2.88 11.35 -3.90
CA GLU A 14 -3.62 12.51 -4.39
C GLU A 14 -5.12 12.19 -4.56
N ALA A 15 -5.44 11.04 -5.16
CA ALA A 15 -6.83 10.61 -5.35
C ALA A 15 -7.57 10.40 -4.02
N CYS A 16 -6.92 9.80 -3.02
CA CYS A 16 -7.49 9.64 -1.68
C CYS A 16 -7.74 10.99 -1.00
N GLN A 17 -6.79 11.92 -1.10
CA GLN A 17 -6.92 13.27 -0.56
C GLN A 17 -8.11 14.01 -1.19
N GLN A 18 -8.23 13.98 -2.52
CA GLN A 18 -9.33 14.61 -3.25
C GLN A 18 -10.70 13.98 -2.89
N SER A 19 -10.72 12.68 -2.62
CA SER A 19 -11.95 11.94 -2.28
C SER A 19 -12.31 11.98 -0.79
N GLY A 20 -11.45 12.53 0.07
CA GLY A 20 -11.64 12.53 1.52
C GLY A 20 -11.53 11.13 2.16
N VAL A 21 -10.89 10.18 1.48
CA VAL A 21 -10.68 8.83 2.00
C VAL A 21 -9.45 8.82 2.90
N ASN A 22 -9.57 8.30 4.11
CA ASN A 22 -8.43 8.16 5.00
C ASN A 22 -7.46 7.11 4.45
N LEU A 23 -6.23 7.54 4.18
CA LEU A 23 -5.17 6.71 3.62
C LEU A 23 -4.00 6.65 4.60
N THR A 24 -3.53 5.44 4.91
CA THR A 24 -2.23 5.21 5.54
C THR A 24 -1.29 4.63 4.50
N LEU A 25 -0.43 5.47 3.93
CA LEU A 25 0.58 5.08 2.95
C LEU A 25 1.96 4.95 3.64
N ARG A 26 2.68 3.85 3.38
CA ARG A 26 4.02 3.60 3.93
C ARG A 26 4.98 3.24 2.81
N MET A 27 6.02 4.06 2.62
CA MET A 27 7.13 3.76 1.71
C MET A 27 8.19 2.94 2.44
N GLN A 28 8.65 1.85 1.83
CA GLN A 28 9.63 0.94 2.42
C GLN A 28 10.91 0.96 1.57
N GLU A 29 11.79 1.91 1.88
CA GLU A 29 13.06 2.06 1.17
C GLU A 29 13.94 0.81 1.32
N GLY A 30 14.60 0.41 0.24
CA GLY A 30 15.48 -0.77 0.22
C GLY A 30 14.75 -2.11 0.01
N TYR A 31 13.42 -2.12 -0.05
CA TYR A 31 12.65 -3.30 -0.43
C TYR A 31 12.33 -3.29 -1.93
N ASP A 32 12.31 -4.48 -2.53
CA ASP A 32 11.93 -4.68 -3.93
C ASP A 32 10.47 -5.14 -4.06
N HIS A 33 10.07 -5.57 -5.27
CA HIS A 33 8.72 -6.08 -5.56
C HIS A 33 8.61 -7.60 -5.37
N SER A 34 9.44 -8.19 -4.50
CA SER A 34 9.42 -9.63 -4.26
C SER A 34 8.39 -10.05 -3.22
N TYR A 35 8.16 -11.36 -3.15
CA TYR A 35 7.40 -11.95 -2.04
C TYR A 35 8.10 -11.78 -0.67
N TYR A 36 9.41 -11.54 -0.64
CA TYR A 36 10.11 -11.26 0.61
C TYR A 36 9.66 -9.92 1.20
N PHE A 37 9.51 -8.89 0.36
CA PHE A 37 8.93 -7.62 0.78
C PHE A 37 7.52 -7.80 1.35
N ILE A 38 6.65 -8.51 0.62
CA ILE A 38 5.27 -8.76 1.04
C ILE A 38 5.25 -9.49 2.40
N ALA A 39 6.01 -10.58 2.52
CA ALA A 39 6.04 -11.40 3.73
C ALA A 39 6.59 -10.63 4.95
N THR A 40 7.49 -9.66 4.74
CA THR A 40 8.05 -8.86 5.84
C THR A 40 6.99 -8.01 6.54
N PHE A 41 5.98 -7.51 5.80
CA PHE A 41 4.97 -6.60 6.34
C PHE A 41 3.57 -7.21 6.45
N ILE A 42 3.35 -8.45 6.00
CA ILE A 42 2.01 -9.07 5.92
C ILE A 42 1.30 -9.16 7.29
N GLU A 43 2.04 -9.31 8.38
CA GLU A 43 1.48 -9.38 9.73
C GLU A 43 0.71 -8.10 10.09
N ASP A 44 1.26 -6.92 9.78
CA ASP A 44 0.61 -5.63 10.01
C ASP A 44 -0.71 -5.54 9.25
N HIS A 45 -0.72 -5.98 7.99
CA HIS A 45 -1.93 -5.98 7.14
C HIS A 45 -3.01 -6.92 7.69
N ILE A 46 -2.62 -8.10 8.16
CA ILE A 46 -3.56 -9.05 8.79
C ILE A 46 -4.18 -8.43 10.04
N ARG A 47 -3.39 -7.79 10.91
CA ARG A 47 -3.92 -7.12 12.11
C ARG A 47 -4.91 -6.00 11.76
N TYR A 48 -4.58 -5.15 10.80
CA TYR A 48 -5.48 -4.11 10.31
C TYR A 48 -6.82 -4.69 9.84
N HIS A 49 -6.79 -5.73 9.01
CA HIS A 49 -8.03 -6.37 8.54
C HIS A 49 -8.77 -7.08 9.67
N ALA A 50 -8.06 -7.71 10.61
CA ALA A 50 -8.68 -8.35 11.76
C ALA A 50 -9.38 -7.34 12.70
N GLU A 51 -8.94 -6.09 12.77
CA GLU A 51 -9.65 -5.03 13.49
C GLU A 51 -10.88 -4.55 12.73
N ALA A 52 -10.77 -4.38 11.41
CA ALA A 52 -11.86 -3.88 10.57
C ALA A 52 -12.99 -4.90 10.32
N LEU A 53 -12.71 -6.20 10.45
CA LEU A 53 -13.66 -7.29 10.16
C LEU A 53 -14.29 -7.94 11.42
N LYS A 54 -14.08 -7.36 12.61
CA LYS A 54 -14.81 -7.76 13.83
C LYS A 54 -16.27 -7.34 13.75
#